data_AF-A0A4Y4CY30-F1
#
_entry.id   AF-A0A4Y4CY30-F1
#
_cell.length_a   1.000
_cell.length_b   1.000
_cell.length_c   1.000
_cell.angle_alpha   90.00
_cell.angle_beta   90.00
_cell.angle_gamma   90.00
#
_symmetry.space_group_name_H-M   'P 1'
#
loop_
_entity.id
_entity.type
_entity.pdbx_description
1 polymer ?
#
loop_
_entity_poly.entity_id
_entity_poly.type
_entity_poly.pdbx_seq_one_letter_code
_entity_poly.pdbx_strand_id
1 'polypeptide(L)' 'MPDLQTAQRLAAELNVPVSYLYEPDDDLAELIRLLGACSRDQRHQLITQLQTLPSA' A
#
# COMPACT_ATOMS: atom_id res chain seq x y z
N MET A 1 -12.95 -11.73 11.63
CA MET A 1 -12.40 -11.04 10.46
C MET A 1 -13.57 -10.57 9.62
N PRO A 2 -13.68 -9.28 9.26
CA PRO A 2 -14.68 -8.85 8.28
C PRO A 2 -14.52 -9.68 7.01
N ASP A 3 -15.62 -9.97 6.32
CA ASP A 3 -15.52 -10.55 4.99
C ASP A 3 -14.76 -9.59 4.05
N LEU A 4 -14.17 -10.14 2.99
CA LEU A 4 -13.34 -9.35 2.07
C LEU A 4 -14.12 -8.17 1.48
N GLN A 5 -15.42 -8.34 1.27
CA GLN A 5 -16.30 -7.29 0.75
C GLN A 5 -16.41 -6.11 1.72
N THR A 6 -16.58 -6.38 3.02
CA THR A 6 -16.63 -5.37 4.07
C THR A 6 -15.31 -4.61 4.16
N ALA A 7 -14.18 -5.33 4.10
CA ALA A 7 -12.86 -4.69 4.12
C ALA A 7 -12.58 -3.85 2.86
N GLN A 8 -13.01 -4.29 1.68
CA GLN A 8 -12.92 -3.50 0.45
C GLN A 8 -13.73 -2.21 0.54
N ARG A 9 -14.94 -2.26 1.12
CA ARG A 9 -15.77 -1.07 1.35
C ARG A 9 -15.08 -0.10 2.32
N LEU A 10 -14.58 -0.60 3.44
CA LEU A 10 -13.84 0.22 4.41
C LEU A 10 -12.60 0.88 3.76
N ALA A 11 -11.83 0.10 2.98
CA ALA A 11 -10.64 0.61 2.29
C ALA A 11 -11.00 1.70 1.27
N ALA A 12 -12.11 1.56 0.54
CA ALA A 12 -12.61 2.57 -0.39
C ALA A 12 -13.04 3.85 0.32
N GLU A 13 -13.77 3.76 1.44
CA GLU A 13 -14.16 4.92 2.26
C GLU A 13 -12.95 5.66 2.84
N LEU A 14 -11.89 4.93 3.18
CA LEU A 14 -10.63 5.48 3.69
C LEU A 14 -9.65 5.90 2.58
N ASN A 15 -9.98 5.64 1.30
CA ASN A 15 -9.13 5.87 0.14
C ASN A 15 -7.73 5.24 0.26
N VAL A 16 -7.67 3.98 0.72
CA VAL A 16 -6.43 3.20 0.87
C VAL A 16 -6.54 1.84 0.18
N PRO A 17 -5.42 1.18 -0.17
CA PRO A 17 -5.46 -0.20 -0.64
C PRO A 17 -6.01 -1.14 0.43
N VAL A 18 -6.82 -2.14 0.06
CA VAL A 18 -7.38 -3.10 1.04
C VAL A 18 -6.30 -3.84 1.84
N SER A 19 -5.14 -4.08 1.23
CA SER A 19 -3.99 -4.70 1.90
C SER A 19 -3.47 -3.89 3.11
N TYR A 20 -3.66 -2.57 3.11
CA TYR A 20 -3.32 -1.70 4.24
C TYR A 20 -4.03 -2.13 5.53
N LEU A 21 -5.29 -2.58 5.43
CA LEU A 21 -6.10 -2.97 6.60
C LEU A 21 -5.64 -4.27 7.25
N TYR A 22 -4.73 -5.01 6.62
CA TYR A 22 -4.28 -6.33 7.04
C TYR A 22 -2.77 -6.43 7.23
N GLU A 23 -2.02 -5.34 7.03
CA GLU A 23 -0.58 -5.32 7.23
C GLU A 23 -0.28 -4.99 8.71
N PRO A 24 0.28 -5.93 9.50
CA PRO A 24 0.57 -5.70 10.91
C PRO A 24 1.82 -4.85 11.15
N ASP A 25 2.70 -4.72 10.16
CA ASP A 25 3.90 -3.89 10.26
C ASP A 25 3.58 -2.45 9.83
N ASP A 26 3.77 -1.50 10.74
CA ASP A 26 3.40 -0.10 10.53
C ASP A 26 4.17 0.55 9.37
N ASP A 27 5.46 0.21 9.21
CA ASP A 27 6.30 0.78 8.14
C ASP A 27 5.89 0.21 6.78
N LEU A 28 5.60 -1.09 6.70
CA LEU A 28 5.05 -1.71 5.49
C LEU A 28 3.65 -1.21 5.16
N ALA A 29 2.79 -1.02 6.16
CA ALA A 29 1.46 -0.46 5.97
C ALA A 29 1.54 0.96 5.40
N GLU A 30 2.40 1.82 5.95
CA GLU A 30 2.61 3.16 5.43
C GLU A 30 3.13 3.14 3.98
N LEU A 31 4.06 2.24 3.65
CA LEU A 31 4.52 2.06 2.28
C LEU A 31 3.38 1.65 1.33
N ILE A 32 2.54 0.70 1.72
CA ILE A 32 1.34 0.29 0.96
C ILE A 32 0.43 1.49 0.73
N ARG A 33 0.18 2.30 1.77
CA ARG A 33 -0.67 3.49 1.70
C ARG A 33 -0.12 4.52 0.70
N LEU A 34 1.17 4.82 0.80
CA LEU A 34 1.85 5.77 -0.08
C LEU A 34 1.82 5.30 -1.54
N LEU A 35 2.17 4.04 -1.81
CA LEU A 35 2.15 3.48 -3.17
C LEU A 35 0.73 3.34 -3.74
N GLY A 36 -0.27 3.18 -2.87
CA GLY A 36 -1.69 3.18 -3.23
C GLY A 36 -2.19 4.52 -3.75
N ALA A 37 -1.64 5.63 -3.24
CA ALA A 37 -2.00 6.99 -3.65
C ALA A 37 -1.28 7.44 -4.93
N CYS A 38 -0.19 6.78 -5.32
CA CYS A 38 0.59 7.13 -6.51
C CYS A 38 -0.11 6.69 -7.82
N SER A 39 0.13 7.47 -8.89
CA SER A 39 -0.17 7.03 -10.24
C SER A 39 0.67 5.79 -10.61
N ARG A 40 0.27 5.08 -11.68
CA ARG A 40 1.00 3.90 -12.14
C ARG A 40 2.47 4.21 -12.46
N ASP A 41 2.74 5.33 -13.11
CA ASP A 41 4.09 5.73 -13.52
C ASP A 41 4.94 6.14 -12.31
N GLN A 42 4.36 6.90 -11.38
CA GLN A 42 5.02 7.27 -10.12
C GLN A 42 5.37 6.02 -9.30
N ARG A 43 4.45 5.07 -9.20
CA ARG A 43 4.68 3.80 -8.51
C ARG A 43 5.80 2.99 -9.15
N HIS A 44 5.85 2.90 -10.49
CA HIS A 44 6.95 2.22 -11.18
C HIS A 44 8.31 2.90 -10.93
N GLN A 45 8.35 4.24 -10.92
CA GLN A 45 9.57 4.99 -10.62
C GLN A 45 10.06 4.72 -9.18
N LEU A 46 9.14 4.77 -8.20
CA LEU A 46 9.47 4.49 -6.80
C LEU A 46 9.96 3.06 -6.59
N ILE A 47 9.31 2.06 -7.20
CA ILE A 47 9.75 0.66 -7.14
C ILE A 47 11.17 0.52 -7.70
N THR A 48 11.45 1.15 -8.84
CA THR A 48 12.81 1.15 -9.43
C THR A 48 13.82 1.76 -8.47
N GLN A 49 13.51 2.90 -7.85
CA GLN A 49 14.40 3.55 -6.88
C GLN A 49 14.68 2.66 -5.67
N LEU A 50 13.64 2.02 -5.11
CA LEU A 50 13.79 1.10 -3.98
C LEU A 50 14.64 -0.13 -4.34
N GLN A 51 14.57 -0.63 -5.57
CA GLN A 51 15.41 -1.73 -6.05
C GLN A 51 16.89 -1.34 -6.20
N THR A 52 17.18 -0.06 -6.40
CA THR A 52 18.55 0.46 -6.49
C THR A 52 19.13 0.87 -5.14
N LEU A 53 18.34 0.83 -4.06
CA LEU A 53 18.87 1.08 -2.72
C LEU A 53 19.88 -0.03 -2.39
N PRO A 54 21.09 0.34 -1.94
CA PRO A 54 22.05 -0.66 -1.48
C PRO A 54 21.45 -1.41 -0.30
N SER A 55 21.45 -2.73 -0.37
CA SER A 55 21.12 -3.59 0.76
C SER A 55 22.06 -3.24 1.92
N ALA A 56 21.48 -2.97 3.09
CA ALA A 56 22.23 -2.76 4.33
C ALA A 56 23.00 -4.02 4.76
#